data_AF-A0A9D7EE23-F1
#
_entry.id   AF-A0A9D7EE23-F1
#
_cell.length_a   1.000
_cell.length_b   1.000
_cell.length_c   1.000
_cell.angle_alpha   90.00
_cell.angle_beta   90.00
_cell.angle_gamma   90.00
#
_symmetry.space_group_name_H-M   'P 1'
#
loop_
_entity.id
_entity.type
_entity.pdbx_description
1 polymer ?
#
loop_
_entity_poly.entity_id
_entity_poly.type
_entity_poly.pdbx_seq_one_letter_code
_entity_poly.pdbx_strand_id
1 'polypeptide(L)'
;MRFFESTIAIIATQILGLVSVFFLNLLIARNFGEAGKGYISLLIYLAEILYAFSNLALGFTGQYFISKGLAPPRKLFSNVFVYSLSAGILVVGFFALTHSFWSGYLQDLSLKELLPALLVALLLLIYEPCSQMLIALGKIGKRSAVVLSQNYLMLFSLMILVWATTCQVQQAAWLYVATYGVGALLAVVFLTREVGAPNQPSAEVFKSSMKYGG
;
A
#
# COMPACT_ATOMS: atom_id res chain seq x y z
N MET A 1 4.10 -18.56 -25.18
CA MET A 1 5.34 -18.06 -24.53
C MET A 1 5.09 -16.93 -23.55
N ARG A 2 4.45 -15.81 -23.95
CA ARG A 2 4.18 -14.64 -23.06
C ARG A 2 3.46 -14.95 -21.73
N PHE A 3 2.55 -15.92 -21.69
CA PHE A 3 1.87 -16.33 -20.45
C PHE A 3 2.84 -16.97 -19.45
N PHE A 4 3.72 -17.85 -19.92
CA PHE A 4 4.67 -18.56 -19.06
C PHE A 4 5.72 -17.59 -18.49
N GLU A 5 6.24 -16.69 -19.32
CA GLU A 5 7.15 -15.61 -18.91
C GLU A 5 6.52 -14.70 -17.85
N SER A 6 5.25 -14.32 -18.05
CA SER A 6 4.49 -13.48 -17.12
C SER A 6 4.27 -14.17 -15.77
N THR A 7 3.90 -15.44 -15.78
CA THR A 7 3.70 -16.25 -14.57
C THR A 7 5.01 -16.42 -13.81
N ILE A 8 6.11 -16.73 -14.50
CA ILE A 8 7.44 -16.82 -13.87
C ILE A 8 7.83 -15.49 -13.24
N ALA A 9 7.62 -14.37 -13.94
CA ALA A 9 7.95 -13.05 -13.41
C ALA A 9 7.15 -12.74 -12.13
N ILE A 10 5.86 -13.08 -12.08
CA ILE A 10 5.04 -12.93 -10.87
C ILE A 10 5.58 -13.80 -9.74
N ILE A 11 5.82 -15.10 -10.00
CA ILE A 11 6.34 -16.04 -9.00
C ILE A 11 7.69 -15.55 -8.45
N ALA A 12 8.60 -15.16 -9.33
CA ALA A 12 9.91 -14.63 -8.94
C ALA A 12 9.76 -13.36 -8.09
N THR A 13 8.86 -12.45 -8.47
CA THR A 13 8.58 -11.23 -7.69
C THR A 13 8.05 -11.58 -6.30
N GLN A 14 7.16 -12.56 -6.19
CA GLN A 14 6.60 -13.00 -4.91
C GLN A 14 7.67 -13.65 -4.02
N ILE A 15 8.51 -14.52 -4.58
CA ILE A 15 9.62 -15.15 -3.85
C ILE A 15 10.60 -14.08 -3.36
N LEU A 16 11.02 -13.16 -4.22
CA LEU A 16 11.93 -12.07 -3.84
C LEU A 16 11.30 -11.13 -2.79
N GLY A 17 9.99 -10.87 -2.91
CA GLY A 17 9.23 -10.13 -1.91
C GLY A 17 9.22 -10.84 -0.56
N LEU A 18 8.90 -12.13 -0.52
CA LEU A 18 8.90 -12.95 0.70
C LEU A 18 10.28 -12.99 1.35
N VAL A 19 11.34 -13.17 0.57
CA VAL A 19 12.73 -13.15 1.06
C VAL A 19 13.06 -11.79 1.67
N SER A 20 12.66 -10.69 1.02
CA SER A 20 12.91 -9.33 1.53
C SER A 20 12.16 -9.08 2.85
N VAL A 21 10.89 -9.47 2.93
CA VAL A 21 10.08 -9.38 4.16
C VAL A 21 10.68 -10.23 5.28
N PHE A 22 11.18 -11.43 4.96
CA PHE A 22 11.86 -12.28 5.94
C PHE A 22 13.10 -11.61 6.53
N PHE A 23 13.99 -11.06 5.69
CA PHE A 23 15.18 -10.33 6.17
C PHE A 23 14.80 -9.09 6.96
N LEU A 24 13.78 -8.37 6.53
CA LEU A 24 13.30 -7.19 7.21
C LEU A 24 12.77 -7.53 8.61
N ASN A 25 11.96 -8.58 8.75
CA ASN A 25 11.45 -9.04 10.03
C ASN A 25 12.59 -9.52 10.94
N LEU A 26 13.62 -10.16 10.39
CA LEU A 26 14.82 -10.56 11.12
C LEU A 26 15.61 -9.34 11.63
N LEU A 27 15.77 -8.29 10.81
CA LEU A 27 16.42 -7.05 11.21
C LEU A 27 15.65 -6.33 12.31
N ILE A 28 14.32 -6.23 12.17
CA ILE A 28 13.47 -5.66 13.21
C ILE A 28 13.62 -6.46 14.51
N ALA A 29 13.55 -7.78 14.38
CA ALA A 29 13.56 -8.67 15.51
C ALA A 29 14.85 -8.61 16.33
N ARG A 30 15.98 -8.42 15.65
CA ARG A 30 17.30 -8.34 16.28
C ARG A 30 17.57 -6.98 16.91
N ASN A 31 17.08 -5.88 16.34
CA ASN A 31 17.50 -4.53 16.73
C ASN A 31 16.54 -3.82 17.68
N PHE A 32 15.23 -4.10 17.64
CA PHE A 32 14.26 -3.36 18.46
C PHE A 32 13.76 -4.10 19.71
N GLY A 33 14.25 -5.32 19.96
CA GLY A 33 13.80 -6.15 21.08
C GLY A 33 12.30 -6.52 21.00
N GLU A 34 11.74 -7.06 22.08
CA GLU A 34 10.33 -7.49 22.10
C GLU A 34 9.34 -6.32 22.07
N ALA A 35 9.64 -5.23 22.78
CA ALA A 35 8.79 -4.05 22.83
C ALA A 35 8.65 -3.37 21.46
N GLY A 36 9.77 -3.18 20.74
CA GLY A 36 9.73 -2.56 19.42
C GLY A 36 9.14 -3.46 18.33
N LYS A 37 9.28 -4.79 18.44
CA LYS A 37 8.52 -5.73 17.58
C LYS A 37 7.03 -5.51 17.73
N GLY A 38 6.51 -5.53 18.97
CA GLY A 38 5.08 -5.38 19.23
C GLY A 38 4.53 -4.08 18.65
N TYR A 39 5.25 -2.98 18.84
CA TYR A 39 4.86 -1.68 18.34
C TYR A 39 4.87 -1.58 16.81
N ILE A 40 5.97 -1.98 16.15
CA ILE A 40 6.07 -1.91 14.67
C ILE A 40 5.06 -2.85 14.03
N SER A 41 4.92 -4.08 14.55
CA SER A 41 3.92 -5.02 14.07
C SER A 41 2.50 -4.46 14.22
N LEU A 42 2.18 -3.84 15.36
CA LEU A 42 0.87 -3.21 15.55
C LEU A 42 0.62 -2.08 14.55
N LEU A 43 1.60 -1.22 14.28
CA LEU A 43 1.47 -0.16 13.27
C LEU A 43 1.23 -0.74 11.86
N ILE A 44 1.95 -1.78 11.49
CA ILE A 44 1.80 -2.44 10.18
C ILE A 44 0.44 -3.11 10.08
N TYR A 45 0.06 -3.93 11.06
CA TYR A 45 -1.23 -4.62 11.07
C TYR A 45 -2.40 -3.66 11.07
N LEU A 46 -2.29 -2.55 11.81
CA LEU A 46 -3.32 -1.52 11.81
C LEU A 46 -3.49 -0.93 10.41
N ALA A 47 -2.39 -0.60 9.75
CA ALA A 47 -2.43 -0.09 8.38
C ALA A 47 -3.00 -1.12 7.39
N GLU A 48 -2.65 -2.40 7.54
CA GLU A 48 -3.17 -3.49 6.71
C GLU A 48 -4.66 -3.74 6.92
N ILE A 49 -5.16 -3.70 8.16
CA ILE A 49 -6.59 -3.85 8.47
C ILE A 49 -7.37 -2.71 7.82
N LEU A 50 -6.89 -1.46 8.00
CA LEU A 50 -7.49 -0.27 7.40
C LEU A 50 -7.54 -0.34 5.88
N TYR A 51 -6.44 -0.80 5.29
CA TYR A 51 -6.35 -1.07 3.86
C TYR A 51 -7.32 -2.17 3.43
N ALA A 52 -7.40 -3.30 4.14
CA ALA A 52 -8.22 -4.45 3.78
C ALA A 52 -9.70 -4.08 3.66
N PHE A 53 -10.24 -3.32 4.63
CA PHE A 53 -11.62 -2.83 4.58
C PHE A 53 -11.91 -1.99 3.33
N SER A 54 -10.95 -1.17 2.93
CA SER A 54 -11.12 -0.26 1.80
C SER A 54 -10.84 -0.93 0.45
N ASN A 55 -9.95 -1.93 0.42
CA ASN A 55 -9.52 -2.61 -0.80
C ASN A 55 -10.56 -3.60 -1.33
N LEU A 56 -11.39 -4.18 -0.44
CA LEU A 56 -12.49 -5.08 -0.83
C LEU A 56 -13.40 -4.46 -1.90
N ALA A 57 -13.61 -3.15 -1.87
CA ALA A 57 -14.49 -2.46 -2.81
C ALA A 57 -13.86 -2.15 -4.19
N LEU A 58 -12.55 -1.88 -4.28
CA LEU A 58 -11.97 -1.23 -5.48
C LEU A 58 -10.84 -1.95 -6.21
N GLY A 59 -9.94 -2.63 -5.50
CA GLY A 59 -8.79 -3.26 -6.15
C GLY A 59 -9.23 -4.34 -7.15
N PHE A 60 -10.13 -5.22 -6.69
CA PHE A 60 -10.66 -6.32 -7.50
C PHE A 60 -11.65 -5.85 -8.58
N THR A 61 -12.47 -4.84 -8.27
CA THR A 61 -13.45 -4.32 -9.23
C THR A 61 -12.75 -3.61 -10.39
N GLY A 62 -11.70 -2.84 -10.14
CA GLY A 62 -10.89 -2.23 -11.19
C GLY A 62 -10.31 -3.27 -12.17
N GLN A 63 -9.76 -4.37 -11.65
CA GLN A 63 -9.24 -5.45 -12.48
C GLN A 63 -10.33 -6.13 -13.31
N TYR A 64 -11.49 -6.40 -12.71
CA TYR A 64 -12.65 -6.97 -13.41
C TYR A 64 -13.13 -6.06 -14.55
N PHE A 65 -13.34 -4.77 -14.28
CA PHE A 65 -13.85 -3.82 -15.27
C PHE A 65 -12.89 -3.63 -16.45
N ILE A 66 -11.58 -3.59 -16.20
CA ILE A 66 -10.57 -3.50 -17.27
C ILE A 66 -10.54 -4.80 -18.09
N SER A 67 -10.48 -5.96 -17.43
CA SER A 67 -10.40 -7.25 -18.11
C SER A 67 -11.64 -7.59 -18.94
N LYS A 68 -12.81 -7.08 -18.54
CA LYS A 68 -14.08 -7.22 -19.27
C LYS A 68 -14.37 -6.07 -20.24
N GLY A 69 -13.51 -5.05 -20.31
CA GLY A 69 -13.71 -3.89 -21.19
C GLY A 69 -14.94 -3.04 -20.83
N LEU A 70 -15.42 -3.12 -19.58
CA LEU A 70 -16.65 -2.46 -19.13
C LEU A 70 -16.48 -0.97 -18.86
N ALA A 71 -15.26 -0.50 -18.65
CA ALA A 71 -14.98 0.92 -18.49
C ALA A 71 -13.59 1.30 -19.04
N PRO A 72 -13.42 2.52 -19.58
CA PRO A 72 -12.12 3.02 -20.00
C PRO A 72 -11.13 3.05 -18.82
N PRO A 73 -9.90 2.52 -18.97
CA PRO A 73 -8.91 2.47 -17.89
C PRO A 73 -8.61 3.83 -17.25
N ARG A 74 -8.62 4.90 -18.04
CA ARG A 74 -8.40 6.28 -17.55
C ARG A 74 -9.52 6.76 -16.60
N LYS A 75 -10.78 6.42 -16.90
CA LYS A 75 -11.92 6.76 -16.03
C LYS A 75 -11.88 5.97 -14.74
N LEU A 76 -11.54 4.68 -14.83
CA LEU A 76 -11.34 3.83 -13.65
C LEU A 76 -10.20 4.35 -12.77
N PHE A 77 -9.07 4.74 -13.38
CA PHE A 77 -7.94 5.32 -12.64
C PHE A 77 -8.36 6.58 -11.87
N SER A 78 -9.16 7.44 -12.50
CA SER A 78 -9.65 8.67 -11.87
C SER A 78 -10.55 8.37 -10.67
N ASN A 79 -11.47 7.40 -10.80
CA ASN A 79 -12.31 6.95 -9.69
C ASN A 79 -11.51 6.32 -8.57
N VAL A 80 -10.59 5.42 -8.90
CA VAL A 80 -9.70 4.76 -7.94
C VAL A 80 -8.89 5.79 -7.19
N PHE A 81 -8.26 6.74 -7.88
CA PHE A 81 -7.43 7.76 -7.25
C PHE A 81 -8.21 8.66 -6.30
N VAL A 82 -9.36 9.20 -6.74
CA VAL A 82 -10.21 10.07 -5.91
C VAL A 82 -10.77 9.31 -4.71
N TYR A 83 -11.21 8.06 -4.90
CA TYR A 83 -11.69 7.26 -3.79
C TYR A 83 -10.58 6.90 -2.82
N SER A 84 -9.42 6.45 -3.27
CA SER A 84 -8.30 6.10 -2.40
C SER A 84 -7.90 7.27 -1.49
N LEU A 85 -7.88 8.48 -2.05
CA LEU A 85 -7.68 9.71 -1.27
C LEU A 85 -8.82 9.96 -0.29
N SER A 86 -10.06 9.87 -0.74
CA SER A 86 -11.25 10.13 0.10
C SER A 86 -11.35 9.13 1.25
N ALA A 87 -11.20 7.84 0.95
CA ALA A 87 -11.19 6.74 1.90
C ALA A 87 -10.05 6.89 2.90
N GLY A 88 -8.84 7.24 2.43
CA GLY A 88 -7.73 7.47 3.34
C GLY A 88 -7.94 8.66 4.26
N ILE A 89 -8.46 9.78 3.76
CA ILE A 89 -8.85 10.94 4.60
C ILE A 89 -9.91 10.53 5.63
N LEU A 90 -10.94 9.78 5.22
CA LEU A 90 -11.97 9.28 6.12
C LEU A 90 -11.42 8.35 7.18
N VAL A 91 -10.50 7.45 6.82
CA VAL A 91 -9.84 6.53 7.75
C VAL A 91 -9.00 7.31 8.77
N VAL A 92 -8.16 8.25 8.31
CA VAL A 92 -7.35 9.09 9.21
C VAL A 92 -8.24 9.94 10.11
N GLY A 93 -9.30 10.55 9.56
CA GLY A 93 -10.26 11.35 10.31
C GLY A 93 -11.03 10.53 11.35
N PHE A 94 -11.53 9.35 10.98
CA PHE A 94 -12.22 8.43 11.89
C PHE A 94 -11.30 8.01 13.04
N PHE A 95 -10.04 7.68 12.74
CA PHE A 95 -9.07 7.33 13.77
C PHE A 95 -8.77 8.50 14.70
N ALA A 96 -8.54 9.69 14.16
CA ALA A 96 -8.29 10.88 14.96
C ALA A 96 -9.47 11.24 15.88
N LEU A 97 -10.71 11.09 15.41
CA LEU A 97 -11.93 11.39 16.17
C LEU A 97 -12.27 10.32 17.20
N THR A 98 -11.96 9.05 16.93
CA THR A 98 -12.30 7.94 17.82
C THR A 98 -11.21 7.60 18.83
N HIS A 99 -9.99 8.16 18.69
CA HIS A 99 -8.85 7.88 19.56
C HIS A 99 -9.16 8.04 21.06
N SER A 100 -9.96 9.06 21.43
CA SER A 100 -10.36 9.30 22.83
C SER A 100 -11.32 8.24 23.41
N PHE A 101 -11.96 7.44 22.56
CA PHE A 101 -12.89 6.38 22.96
C PHE A 101 -12.23 5.00 22.99
N TRP A 102 -10.96 4.91 22.61
CA TRP A 102 -10.23 3.65 22.62
C TRP A 102 -9.84 3.26 24.05
N SER A 103 -9.85 1.97 24.33
CA SER A 103 -9.46 1.39 25.62
C SER A 103 -8.26 0.45 25.45
N GLY A 104 -7.45 0.31 26.50
CA GLY A 104 -6.32 -0.62 26.54
C GLY A 104 -5.10 -0.08 25.81
N TYR A 105 -4.28 -0.99 25.23
CA TYR A 105 -2.95 -0.67 24.68
C TYR A 105 -2.94 0.44 23.61
N LEU A 106 -4.06 0.64 22.90
CA LEU A 106 -4.18 1.70 21.89
C LEU A 106 -4.36 3.11 22.50
N GLN A 107 -4.84 3.21 23.73
CA GLN A 107 -5.00 4.48 24.45
C GLN A 107 -3.65 5.04 24.91
N ASP A 108 -2.71 4.15 25.23
CA ASP A 108 -1.35 4.52 25.66
C ASP A 108 -0.49 5.06 24.52
N LEU A 109 -0.91 4.85 23.27
CA LEU A 109 -0.20 5.34 22.09
C LEU A 109 -0.53 6.80 21.84
N SER A 110 0.52 7.62 21.79
CA SER A 110 0.38 9.02 21.42
C SER A 110 0.00 9.17 19.94
N LEU A 111 -0.62 10.30 19.59
CA LEU A 111 -0.96 10.59 18.19
C LEU A 111 0.29 10.65 17.28
N LYS A 112 1.43 11.05 17.83
CA LYS A 112 2.73 11.08 17.13
C LYS A 112 3.23 9.67 16.78
N GLU A 113 2.87 8.70 17.60
CA GLU A 113 3.21 7.29 17.47
C GLU A 113 2.31 6.59 16.44
N LEU A 114 1.02 6.94 16.42
CA LEU A 114 0.04 6.41 15.47
C LEU A 114 0.13 7.03 14.07
N LEU A 115 0.60 8.28 13.96
CA LEU A 115 0.64 9.01 12.70
C LEU A 115 1.34 8.25 11.54
N PRO A 116 2.50 7.61 11.73
CA PRO A 116 3.12 6.81 10.68
C PRO A 116 2.23 5.67 10.16
N ALA A 117 1.52 4.94 11.02
CA ALA A 117 0.62 3.86 10.59
C ALA A 117 -0.55 4.41 9.75
N LEU A 118 -1.13 5.54 10.17
CA LEU A 118 -2.21 6.19 9.43
C LEU A 118 -1.75 6.65 8.04
N LEU A 119 -0.54 7.19 7.95
CA LEU A 119 0.06 7.58 6.67
C LEU A 119 0.37 6.37 5.79
N VAL A 120 0.90 5.28 6.36
CA VAL A 120 1.12 4.03 5.61
C VAL A 120 -0.22 3.48 5.09
N ALA A 121 -1.29 3.51 5.90
CA ALA A 121 -2.62 3.09 5.47
C ALA A 121 -3.10 3.91 4.26
N LEU A 122 -3.01 5.25 4.33
CA LEU A 122 -3.35 6.14 3.21
C LEU A 122 -2.53 5.82 1.95
N LEU A 123 -1.23 5.57 2.11
CA LEU A 123 -0.35 5.25 0.99
C LEU A 123 -0.66 3.89 0.37
N LEU A 124 -0.99 2.89 1.20
CA LEU A 124 -1.44 1.57 0.75
C LEU A 124 -2.71 1.65 -0.11
N LEU A 125 -3.66 2.50 0.28
CA LEU A 125 -4.89 2.73 -0.48
C LEU A 125 -4.64 3.27 -1.88
N ILE A 126 -3.54 4.00 -2.10
CA ILE A 126 -3.16 4.48 -3.42
C ILE A 126 -2.32 3.43 -4.15
N TYR A 127 -1.31 2.90 -3.46
CA TYR A 127 -0.31 1.98 -3.98
C TYR A 127 -0.91 0.70 -4.55
N GLU A 128 -1.76 0.01 -3.79
CA GLU A 128 -2.27 -1.31 -4.19
C GLU A 128 -3.24 -1.23 -5.36
N PRO A 129 -4.34 -0.43 -5.32
CA PRO A 129 -5.25 -0.33 -6.45
C PRO A 129 -4.55 0.10 -7.75
N CYS A 130 -3.60 1.05 -7.70
CA CYS A 130 -2.82 1.43 -8.88
C CYS A 130 -1.97 0.27 -9.40
N SER A 131 -1.34 -0.49 -8.50
CA SER A 131 -0.54 -1.67 -8.85
C SER A 131 -1.39 -2.79 -9.43
N GLN A 132 -2.59 -3.04 -8.90
CA GLN A 132 -3.54 -4.02 -9.42
C GLN A 132 -4.06 -3.61 -10.81
N MET A 133 -4.30 -2.31 -11.04
CA MET A 133 -4.63 -1.81 -12.37
C MET A 133 -3.50 -2.05 -13.40
N LEU A 134 -2.23 -1.94 -13.01
CA LEU A 134 -1.12 -2.31 -13.88
C LEU A 134 -1.17 -3.80 -14.27
N ILE A 135 -1.55 -4.69 -13.36
CA ILE A 135 -1.77 -6.11 -13.68
C ILE A 135 -2.93 -6.27 -14.66
N ALA A 136 -4.04 -5.58 -14.42
CA ALA A 136 -5.22 -5.62 -15.27
C ALA A 136 -4.93 -5.17 -16.72
N LEU A 137 -3.99 -4.24 -16.89
CA LEU A 137 -3.49 -3.77 -18.19
C LEU A 137 -2.42 -4.68 -18.81
N GLY A 138 -2.09 -5.81 -18.18
CA GLY A 138 -1.03 -6.72 -18.61
C GLY A 138 0.40 -6.17 -18.40
N LYS A 139 0.57 -5.10 -17.61
CA LYS A 139 1.85 -4.43 -17.34
C LYS A 139 2.55 -5.02 -16.11
N ILE A 140 2.69 -6.34 -16.10
CA ILE A 140 3.23 -7.12 -14.97
C ILE A 140 4.64 -6.67 -14.60
N GLY A 141 5.53 -6.46 -15.58
CA GLY A 141 6.90 -5.99 -15.31
C GLY A 141 6.95 -4.64 -14.58
N LYS A 142 6.03 -3.72 -14.89
CA LYS A 142 5.92 -2.44 -14.18
C LYS A 142 5.43 -2.64 -12.75
N ARG A 143 4.42 -3.49 -12.54
CA ARG A 143 3.95 -3.84 -11.19
C ARG A 143 5.06 -4.49 -10.37
N SER A 144 5.79 -5.44 -10.94
CA SER A 144 6.96 -6.06 -10.31
C SER A 144 8.03 -5.04 -9.94
N ALA A 145 8.34 -4.10 -10.84
CA ALA A 145 9.28 -3.02 -10.53
C ALA A 145 8.82 -2.18 -9.33
N VAL A 146 7.55 -1.78 -9.26
CA VAL A 146 7.01 -1.02 -8.11
C VAL A 146 7.16 -1.81 -6.81
N VAL A 147 6.74 -3.08 -6.78
CA VAL A 147 6.81 -3.95 -5.59
C VAL A 147 8.26 -4.15 -5.15
N LEU A 148 9.14 -4.53 -6.06
CA LEU A 148 10.54 -4.79 -5.74
C LEU A 148 11.28 -3.51 -5.32
N SER A 149 11.03 -2.37 -5.98
CA SER A 149 11.64 -1.10 -5.60
C SER A 149 11.23 -0.68 -4.19
N GLN A 150 9.96 -0.82 -3.81
CA GLN A 150 9.52 -0.50 -2.45
C GLN A 150 10.16 -1.43 -1.40
N ASN A 151 10.14 -2.75 -1.64
CA ASN A 151 10.72 -3.74 -0.72
C ASN A 151 12.24 -3.58 -0.56
N TYR A 152 12.98 -3.43 -1.67
CA TYR A 152 14.42 -3.27 -1.61
C TYR A 152 14.85 -1.93 -1.05
N LEU A 153 14.11 -0.85 -1.35
CA LEU A 153 14.37 0.45 -0.73
C LEU A 153 14.18 0.37 0.78
N MET A 154 13.10 -0.25 1.25
CA MET A 154 12.88 -0.47 2.67
C MET A 154 14.01 -1.26 3.31
N LEU A 155 14.35 -2.41 2.73
CA LEU A 155 15.41 -3.27 3.26
C LEU A 155 16.74 -2.53 3.34
N PHE A 156 17.14 -1.87 2.26
CA PHE A 156 18.40 -1.14 2.17
C PHE A 156 18.46 0.03 3.16
N SER A 157 17.40 0.83 3.23
CA SER A 157 17.33 1.96 4.16
C SER A 157 17.31 1.50 5.62
N LEU A 158 16.63 0.39 5.94
CA LEU A 158 16.63 -0.17 7.28
C LEU A 158 18.02 -0.69 7.66
N MET A 159 18.72 -1.35 6.74
CA MET A 159 20.11 -1.77 6.94
C MET A 159 21.03 -0.59 7.26
N ILE A 160 20.89 0.53 6.54
CA ILE A 160 21.65 1.76 6.82
C ILE A 160 21.34 2.29 8.22
N LEU A 161 20.05 2.39 8.58
CA LEU A 161 19.63 2.89 9.89
C LEU A 161 20.14 2.02 11.04
N VAL A 162 20.07 0.69 10.88
CA VAL A 162 20.61 -0.27 11.84
C VAL A 162 22.13 -0.14 11.96
N TRP A 163 22.83 -0.03 10.83
CA TRP A 163 24.28 0.13 10.81
C TRP A 163 24.75 1.43 11.48
N ALA A 164 23.99 2.51 11.32
CA ALA A 164 24.26 3.79 11.96
C ALA A 164 23.97 3.84 13.47
N THR A 165 23.64 2.69 14.10
CA THR A 165 23.41 2.47 15.56
C THR A 165 22.47 3.45 16.26
N THR A 166 21.69 4.21 15.50
CA THR A 166 20.81 5.28 15.99
C THR A 166 19.34 4.96 15.82
N CYS A 167 19.01 3.74 15.37
CA CYS A 167 17.67 3.40 14.94
C CYS A 167 16.69 3.32 16.11
N GLN A 168 15.87 4.36 16.25
CA GLN A 168 14.72 4.36 17.14
C GLN A 168 13.50 3.76 16.42
N VAL A 169 12.60 3.13 17.17
CA VAL A 169 11.36 2.54 16.64
C VAL A 169 10.57 3.54 15.79
N GLN A 170 10.51 4.80 16.25
CA GLN A 170 9.83 5.87 15.52
C GLN A 170 10.48 6.18 14.15
N GLN A 171 11.81 6.12 14.05
CA GLN A 171 12.51 6.32 12.78
C GLN A 171 12.23 5.18 11.81
N ALA A 172 12.14 3.95 12.29
CA ALA A 172 11.74 2.80 11.48
C ALA A 172 10.31 2.98 10.96
N ALA A 173 9.37 3.43 11.79
CA ALA A 173 8.01 3.73 11.37
C ALA A 173 7.93 4.82 10.28
N TRP A 174 8.74 5.88 10.40
CA TRP A 174 8.84 6.90 9.35
C TRP A 174 9.51 6.41 8.07
N LEU A 175 10.48 5.49 8.18
CA LEU A 175 11.05 4.83 7.02
C LEU A 175 9.98 4.03 6.26
N TYR A 176 9.06 3.39 6.98
CA TYR A 176 7.91 2.73 6.36
C TYR A 176 7.06 3.71 5.56
N VAL A 177 6.71 4.86 6.13
CA VAL A 177 5.98 5.91 5.41
C VAL A 177 6.73 6.33 4.13
N ALA A 178 8.03 6.59 4.22
CA ALA A 178 8.83 7.05 3.09
C ALA A 178 8.86 6.02 1.94
N THR A 179 9.07 4.75 2.27
CA THR A 179 9.20 3.66 1.28
C THR A 179 7.87 3.34 0.62
N TYR A 180 6.77 3.29 1.38
CA TYR A 180 5.42 3.20 0.81
C TYR A 180 5.06 4.45 -0.01
N GLY A 181 5.56 5.62 0.38
CA GLY A 181 5.41 6.87 -0.38
C GLY A 181 6.04 6.76 -1.76
N VAL A 182 7.28 6.25 -1.84
CA VAL A 182 7.96 5.98 -3.11
C VAL A 182 7.21 4.92 -3.91
N GLY A 183 6.76 3.82 -3.28
CA GLY A 183 5.97 2.79 -3.95
C GLY A 183 4.68 3.35 -4.56
N ALA A 184 3.89 4.10 -3.79
CA ALA A 184 2.66 4.73 -4.26
C ALA A 184 2.93 5.69 -5.42
N LEU A 185 3.97 6.53 -5.31
CA LEU A 185 4.37 7.46 -6.36
C LEU A 185 4.75 6.72 -7.65
N LEU A 186 5.57 5.67 -7.56
CA LEU A 186 5.97 4.87 -8.72
C LEU A 186 4.77 4.20 -9.38
N ALA A 187 3.84 3.65 -8.60
CA ALA A 187 2.61 3.05 -9.11
C ALA A 187 1.76 4.07 -9.88
N VAL A 188 1.57 5.27 -9.31
CA VAL A 188 0.82 6.36 -9.94
C VAL A 188 1.51 6.85 -11.21
N VAL A 189 2.84 7.05 -11.20
CA VAL A 189 3.61 7.50 -12.36
C VAL A 189 3.54 6.47 -13.49
N PHE A 190 3.74 5.20 -13.18
CA PHE A 190 3.68 4.13 -14.19
C PHE A 190 2.28 3.97 -14.76
N LEU A 191 1.24 4.06 -13.94
CA LEU A 191 -0.13 3.99 -14.40
C LEU A 191 -0.50 5.20 -15.26
N THR A 192 -0.13 6.40 -14.82
CA THR A 192 -0.33 7.66 -15.57
C THR A 192 0.31 7.60 -16.96
N ARG A 193 1.50 6.99 -17.09
CA ARG A 193 2.16 6.80 -18.39
C ARG A 193 1.42 5.82 -19.31
N GLU A 194 0.63 4.90 -18.76
CA GLU A 194 -0.08 3.87 -19.52
C GLU A 194 -1.50 4.30 -19.91
N VAL A 195 -2.22 5.00 -19.02
CA VAL A 195 -3.63 5.36 -19.25
C VAL A 195 -3.87 6.87 -19.38
N GLY A 196 -2.84 7.68 -19.18
CA GLY A 196 -2.93 9.14 -19.07
C GLY A 196 -3.24 9.62 -17.65
N ALA A 197 -3.09 10.93 -17.42
CA ALA A 197 -3.38 11.54 -16.12
C ALA A 197 -4.85 11.37 -15.71
N PRO A 198 -5.14 11.24 -14.40
CA PRO A 198 -6.52 11.24 -13.90
C PRO A 198 -7.26 12.46 -14.44
N ASN A 199 -8.49 12.26 -14.89
CA ASN A 199 -9.39 13.31 -15.32
C ASN A 199 -10.63 13.31 -14.39
N GLN A 200 -11.78 13.71 -14.92
CA GLN A 200 -13.00 13.77 -14.11
C GLN A 200 -13.47 12.35 -13.73
N PRO A 201 -13.66 12.07 -12.42
CA PRO A 201 -14.25 10.82 -11.98
C PRO A 201 -15.66 10.64 -12.56
N SER A 202 -16.01 9.40 -12.89
CA SER A 202 -17.31 9.05 -13.44
C SER A 202 -18.17 8.40 -12.36
N ALA A 203 -19.23 9.09 -11.96
CA ALA A 203 -20.19 8.59 -10.97
C ALA A 203 -20.88 7.28 -11.42
N GLU A 204 -21.13 7.13 -12.72
CA GLU A 204 -21.71 5.92 -13.29
C GLU A 204 -20.77 4.72 -13.11
N VAL A 205 -19.50 4.87 -13.52
CA VAL A 205 -18.49 3.83 -13.34
C VAL A 205 -18.31 3.54 -11.85
N PHE A 206 -18.25 4.56 -11.00
CA PHE A 206 -18.11 4.39 -9.56
C PHE A 206 -19.26 3.57 -8.95
N LYS A 207 -20.52 3.96 -9.24
CA LYS A 207 -21.72 3.25 -8.77
C LYS A 207 -21.74 1.80 -9.27
N SER A 208 -21.32 1.57 -10.51
CA SER A 208 -21.23 0.23 -11.06
C SER A 208 -20.15 -0.61 -10.36
N SER A 209 -18.98 -0.04 -10.07
CA SER A 209 -17.90 -0.74 -9.35
C SER A 209 -18.32 -1.11 -7.93
N MET A 210 -19.00 -0.20 -7.21
CA MET A 210 -19.49 -0.46 -5.85
C MET A 210 -20.49 -1.62 -5.78
N LYS A 211 -21.33 -1.83 -6.80
CA LYS A 211 -22.27 -2.98 -6.85
C LYS A 211 -21.58 -4.34 -6.96
N TYR A 212 -20.34 -4.39 -7.42
CA TYR A 212 -19.57 -5.63 -7.54
C TYR A 212 -18.64 -5.85 -6.34
N GLY A 213 -18.36 -4.81 -5.55
CA GLY A 213 -17.43 -4.85 -4.42
C GLY A 213 -18.08 -4.91 -3.04
N GLY A 214 -19.41 -4.86 -2.94
CA GLY A 214 -20.19 -4.99 -1.70
C GLY A 214 -21.32 -5.99 -1.87
#